data_AF-A0A2H9MQN9-F1
#
_entry.id   AF-A0A2H9MQN9-F1
#
_cell.length_a   1.000
_cell.length_b   1.000
_cell.length_c   1.000
_cell.angle_alpha   90.00
_cell.angle_beta   90.00
_cell.angle_gamma   90.00
#
_symmetry.space_group_name_H-M   'P 1'
#
loop_
_entity.id
_entity.type
_entity.pdbx_description
1 polymer ?
#
loop_
_entity_poly.entity_id
_entity_poly.type
_entity_poly.pdbx_seq_one_letter_code
_entity_poly.pdbx_strand_id
1 'polypeptide(L)' 'MTIKLRCEDYGFECDFVLEGEKNVSILEQLRKHFEDEHGIDYTTEAVTQMIMNRGHSLESIRKE' A
#
# COMPACT_ATOMS: atom_id res chain seq x y z
N MET A 1 2.49 13.63 3.76
CA MET A 1 3.59 12.67 3.52
C MET A 1 3.18 11.68 2.45
N THR A 2 3.89 11.68 1.33
CA THR A 2 3.60 10.83 0.16
C THR A 2 4.34 9.51 0.25
N ILE A 3 3.64 8.42 -0.01
CA ILE A 3 4.16 7.06 -0.06
C ILE A 3 4.11 6.55 -1.49
N LYS A 4 5.05 5.68 -1.82
CA LYS A 4 5.12 4.97 -3.10
C LYS A 4 5.09 3.47 -2.83
N LEU A 5 4.10 2.80 -3.38
CA LEU A 5 3.81 1.39 -3.21
C LEU A 5 3.96 0.72 -4.57
N ARG A 6 4.72 -0.38 -4.64
CA ARG A 6 4.94 -1.13 -5.87
C ARG A 6 4.64 -2.59 -5.61
N CYS A 7 3.90 -3.25 -6.49
CA CYS A 7 3.53 -4.66 -6.30
C CYS A 7 4.75 -5.58 -6.29
N GLU A 8 5.74 -5.35 -7.17
CA GLU A 8 7.05 -6.02 -7.16
C GLU A 8 7.72 -6.05 -5.79
N ASP A 9 7.61 -4.93 -5.08
CA ASP A 9 8.26 -4.69 -3.81
C ASP A 9 7.55 -5.47 -2.67
N TYR A 10 6.34 -5.99 -2.94
CA TYR A 10 5.61 -6.94 -2.10
C TYR A 10 5.71 -8.40 -2.59
N GLY A 11 6.53 -8.67 -3.61
CA GLY A 11 6.74 -10.02 -4.16
C GLY A 11 5.74 -10.44 -5.23
N PHE A 12 4.99 -9.49 -5.80
CA PHE A 12 4.07 -9.75 -6.91
C PHE A 12 4.73 -9.41 -8.24
N GLU A 13 4.58 -10.26 -9.25
CA GLU A 13 5.05 -10.00 -10.62
C GLU A 13 4.10 -9.01 -11.35
N CYS A 14 3.99 -7.79 -10.83
CA CYS A 14 3.12 -6.74 -11.34
C CYS A 14 3.82 -5.37 -11.32
N ASP A 15 3.71 -4.65 -12.45
CA ASP A 15 4.31 -3.32 -12.66
C ASP A 15 3.48 -2.19 -12.02
N PHE A 16 2.44 -2.53 -11.26
CA PHE A 16 1.59 -1.53 -10.64
C PHE A 16 2.36 -0.72 -9.61
N VAL A 17 2.30 0.60 -9.80
CA VAL A 17 2.91 1.59 -8.92
C VAL A 17 1.83 2.56 -8.48
N LEU A 18 1.68 2.70 -7.16
CA LEU A 18 0.75 3.62 -6.54
C LEU A 18 1.53 4.66 -5.72
N GLU A 19 1.45 5.91 -6.13
CA GLU A 19 2.13 7.03 -5.46
C GLU A 19 1.09 8.06 -5.02
N GLY A 20 1.12 8.46 -3.76
CA GLY A 20 0.18 9.43 -3.24
C GLY A 20 0.31 9.62 -1.74
N GLU A 21 -0.56 10.44 -1.17
CA GLU A 21 -0.54 10.71 0.26
C GLU A 21 -1.00 9.50 1.09
N LYS A 22 -0.40 9.31 2.26
CA LYS A 22 -0.76 8.25 3.21
C LYS A 22 -2.16 8.47 3.78
N ASN A 23 -3.18 8.09 3.02
CA ASN A 23 -4.59 8.24 3.32
C ASN A 23 -5.35 6.94 3.01
N VAL A 24 -6.57 6.80 3.52
CA VAL A 24 -7.44 5.64 3.25
C VAL A 24 -7.58 5.34 1.75
N SER A 25 -7.61 6.37 0.90
CA SER A 25 -7.74 6.20 -0.54
C SER A 25 -6.57 5.44 -1.19
N ILE A 26 -5.32 5.57 -0.69
CA ILE A 26 -4.17 4.81 -1.21
C ILE A 26 -4.30 3.31 -0.84
N LEU A 27 -4.85 3.03 0.35
CA LEU A 27 -5.07 1.68 0.87
C LEU A 27 -6.16 0.97 0.06
N GLU A 28 -7.26 1.66 -0.20
CA GLU A 28 -8.37 1.12 -0.98
C GLU A 28 -7.96 0.84 -2.43
N GLN A 29 -7.19 1.74 -3.04
CA GLN A 29 -6.67 1.53 -4.40
C GLN A 29 -5.73 0.32 -4.48
N LEU A 30 -4.81 0.20 -3.52
CA LEU A 30 -3.89 -0.95 -3.48
C LEU A 30 -4.65 -2.26 -3.21
N ARG A 31 -5.60 -2.27 -2.27
CA ARG A 31 -6.46 -3.42 -1.99
C ARG A 31 -7.23 -3.85 -3.23
N LYS A 32 -7.90 -2.90 -3.88
CA LYS A 32 -8.70 -3.17 -5.07
C LYS A 32 -7.85 -3.70 -6.22
N HIS A 33 -6.62 -3.20 -6.37
CA HIS A 33 -5.67 -3.74 -7.32
C HIS A 33 -5.32 -5.21 -7.02
N PHE A 34 -5.06 -5.56 -5.76
CA PHE A 34 -4.83 -6.96 -5.39
C PHE A 34 -6.04 -7.86 -5.69
N GLU A 35 -7.26 -7.37 -5.44
CA GLU A 35 -8.47 -8.13 -5.76
C GLU A 35 -8.67 -8.30 -7.27
N ASP A 36 -8.51 -7.23 -8.05
CA ASP A 36 -8.81 -7.20 -9.49
C ASP A 36 -7.72 -7.88 -10.34
N GLU A 37 -6.45 -7.56 -10.07
CA GLU A 37 -5.32 -8.02 -10.89
C GLU A 37 -4.72 -9.33 -10.38
N HIS A 38 -4.73 -9.53 -9.06
CA HIS A 38 -4.16 -10.74 -8.45
C HIS A 38 -5.22 -11.74 -7.95
N GLY A 39 -6.50 -11.34 -7.87
CA GLY A 39 -7.56 -12.19 -7.30
C GLY A 39 -7.44 -12.37 -5.77
N ILE A 40 -6.74 -11.47 -5.08
CA ILE A 40 -6.44 -11.59 -3.65
C ILE A 40 -7.20 -10.51 -2.88
N ASP A 41 -8.21 -10.93 -2.10
CA ASP A 41 -8.88 -10.04 -1.17
C ASP A 41 -8.07 -9.92 0.13
N TYR A 42 -7.28 -8.85 0.22
CA TYR A 42 -6.66 -8.45 1.47
C TYR A 42 -7.61 -7.58 2.28
N THR A 43 -7.70 -7.82 3.59
CA THR A 43 -8.40 -6.89 4.48
C THR A 43 -7.68 -5.55 4.52
N THR A 44 -8.43 -4.47 4.76
CA THR A 44 -7.87 -3.12 4.91
C THR A 44 -6.77 -3.08 5.98
N GLU A 45 -6.92 -3.86 7.04
CA GLU A 45 -5.92 -4.00 8.10
C GLU A 45 -4.64 -4.67 7.63
N ALA A 46 -4.73 -5.75 6.83
CA ALA A 46 -3.58 -6.44 6.27
C ALA A 46 -2.77 -5.52 5.35
N VAL A 47 -3.43 -4.82 4.42
CA VAL A 47 -2.78 -3.84 3.53
C VAL A 47 -2.14 -2.71 4.36
N THR A 48 -2.82 -2.24 5.40
CA THR A 48 -2.30 -1.21 6.31
C THR A 48 -1.02 -1.67 7.00
N GLN A 49 -1.01 -2.89 7.56
CA GLN A 49 0.18 -3.46 8.21
C GLN A 49 1.33 -3.69 7.21
N MET A 50 1.04 -4.13 5.99
CA MET A 50 2.06 -4.30 4.93
C MET A 50 2.78 -2.99 4.61
N ILE A 51 2.03 -1.89 4.47
CA ILE A 51 2.60 -0.57 4.24
C ILE A 51 3.42 -0.11 5.45
N MET A 52 2.92 -0.34 6.67
CA MET A 52 3.62 0.05 7.91
C MET A 52 4.92 -0.75 8.14
N ASN A 53 4.94 -2.05 7.84
CA ASN A 53 6.03 -2.96 8.16
C ASN A 53 7.25 -2.81 7.22
N ARG A 54 7.05 -2.40 5.96
CA ARG A 54 8.15 -2.27 4.97
C ARG A 54 9.02 -1.02 5.09
N GLY A 55 8.93 -0.27 6.19
CA GLY A 55 9.79 0.90 6.40
C GLY A 55 9.30 2.17 5.70
N HIS A 56 8.03 2.21 5.25
CA HIS A 56 7.28 3.48 5.26
C HIS A 56 6.95 3.82 6.73
N SER A 57 8.00 4.08 7.51
CA SER A 57 7.93 4.26 8.96
C SER A 57 6.87 5.30 9.34
N LEU A 58 6.15 5.03 10.43
CA LEU A 58 5.26 6.00 11.09
C LEU A 58 6.01 7.27 11.53
N GLU A 59 7.34 7.24 11.56
CA GLU A 59 8.20 8.39 11.90
C GLU A 59 8.18 9.50 10.83
N SER A 60 7.79 9.15 9.60
CA SER A 60 7.43 10.12 8.57
C SER A 60 5.99 10.64 8.75
N ILE A 61 5.14 10.01 9.56
CA ILE A 61 3.87 10.62 9.97
C ILE A 61 4.17 11.59 11.12
N ARG A 62 4.85 12.70 10.83
CA ARG A 62 4.94 13.79 11.79
C ARG A 62 3.56 14.40 11.95
N LYS A 63 3.08 14.29 13.19
CA LYS A 63 2.12 15.18 13.80
C LYS A 63 2.74 16.58 13.82
N GLU A 64 2.21 17.47 13.01
CA GLU A 64 2.08 18.89 13.37
C GLU A 64 0.59 19.22 13.39
#